data_AF-A0A0G0T339-F1
#
_entry.id   AF-A0A0G0T339-F1
#
_cell.length_a   1.000
_cell.length_b   1.000
_cell.length_c   1.000
_cell.angle_alpha   90.00
_cell.angle_beta   90.00
_cell.angle_gamma   90.00
#
_symmetry.space_group_name_H-M   'P 1'
#
loop_
_entity.id
_entity.type
_entity.pdbx_description
1 polymer ?
#
loop_
_entity_poly.entity_id
_entity_poly.type
_entity_poly.pdbx_seq_one_letter_code
_entity_poly.pdbx_strand_id
1 'polypeptide(L)'
;MFFMKTLIRFFVVVIILAFGLGFFAYVFLGPVGDKAETQVFVVPEDTLRFDVARSLSDSGLIKNPGAFQFLLNNFVAGKEIKSGGYRLNQRMNAWEIMNKITGKPDLFWVTISFCARKEQIGEKLASILGWSDSELEGWNTLYSVAGRRNSCANCRALHR
;
A
#
# COMPACT_ATOMS: atom_id res chain seq x y z
N MET A 1 -24.75 27.05 43.17
CA MET A 1 -25.52 26.92 41.90
C MET A 1 -24.83 27.55 40.68
N PHE A 2 -24.13 28.70 40.82
CA PHE A 2 -23.39 29.34 39.72
C PHE A 2 -22.27 28.46 39.13
N PHE A 3 -21.46 27.83 39.99
CA PHE A 3 -20.32 27.01 39.57
C PHE A 3 -20.72 25.83 38.65
N MET A 4 -21.84 25.17 38.93
CA MET A 4 -22.34 24.05 38.15
C MET A 4 -22.84 24.48 36.76
N LYS A 5 -23.45 25.67 36.64
CA LYS A 5 -23.88 26.22 35.34
C LYS A 5 -22.70 26.67 34.47
N THR A 6 -21.64 27.23 35.07
CA THR A 6 -20.41 27.58 34.37
C THR A 6 -19.66 26.34 33.89
N LEU A 7 -19.62 25.29 34.71
CA LEU A 7 -19.04 23.98 34.33
C LEU A 7 -19.80 23.35 33.15
N ILE A 8 -21.15 23.37 33.19
CA ILE A 8 -21.98 22.86 32.09
C ILE A 8 -21.74 23.66 30.81
N ARG A 9 -21.67 25.00 30.87
CA ARG A 9 -21.35 25.85 29.71
C ARG A 9 -19.98 25.54 29.12
N PHE A 10 -18.97 25.34 29.97
CA PHE A 10 -17.63 24.94 29.54
C PHE A 10 -17.67 23.58 28.83
N PHE A 11 -18.34 22.59 29.41
CA PHE A 11 -18.46 21.25 28.82
C PHE A 11 -19.18 21.28 27.46
N VAL A 12 -20.23 22.09 27.33
CA VAL A 12 -20.93 22.28 26.05
C VAL A 12 -20.03 22.93 25.00
N VAL A 13 -19.22 23.94 25.37
CA VAL A 13 -18.27 24.57 24.44
C VAL A 13 -17.17 23.60 24.01
N VAL A 14 -16.63 22.79 24.94
CA VAL A 14 -15.63 21.76 24.62
C VAL A 14 -16.22 20.70 23.67
N ILE A 15 -17.47 20.27 23.91
CA ILE A 15 -18.17 19.34 23.03
C ILE A 15 -18.34 19.96 21.63
N ILE A 16 -18.82 21.19 21.52
CA ILE A 16 -18.98 21.88 20.23
C ILE A 16 -17.64 21.99 19.49
N LEU A 17 -16.56 22.33 20.20
CA LEU A 17 -15.20 22.39 19.63
C LEU A 17 -14.74 21.02 19.15
N ALA A 18 -14.96 19.95 19.93
CA ALA A 18 -14.60 18.59 19.55
C ALA A 18 -15.37 18.12 18.31
N PHE A 19 -16.67 18.40 18.24
CA PHE A 19 -17.49 18.09 17.05
C PHE A 19 -17.06 18.92 15.83
N GLY A 20 -16.76 20.21 16.01
CA GLY A 20 -16.26 21.07 14.95
C GLY A 20 -14.93 20.58 14.38
N LEU A 21 -13.98 20.22 15.25
CA LEU A 21 -12.69 19.64 14.85
C LEU A 21 -12.87 18.28 14.16
N GLY A 22 -13.72 17.41 14.70
CA GLY A 22 -14.01 16.10 14.11
C GLY A 22 -14.66 16.21 12.73
N PHE A 23 -15.61 17.13 12.56
CA PHE A 23 -16.25 17.41 11.28
C PHE A 23 -15.24 17.96 10.26
N PHE A 24 -14.39 18.89 10.68
CA PHE A 24 -13.33 19.42 9.83
C PHE A 24 -12.36 18.31 9.39
N ALA A 25 -11.90 17.46 10.32
CA ALA A 25 -11.05 16.33 9.99
C ALA A 25 -11.73 15.36 9.00
N TYR A 26 -13.02 15.09 9.16
CA TYR A 26 -13.77 14.23 8.25
C TYR A 26 -13.89 14.82 6.84
N VAL A 27 -14.11 16.13 6.71
CA VAL A 27 -14.22 16.79 5.41
C VAL A 27 -12.89 16.74 4.64
N PHE A 28 -11.76 16.96 5.33
CA PHE A 28 -10.45 17.07 4.69
C PHE A 28 -9.70 15.73 4.56
N LEU A 29 -9.82 14.85 5.55
CA LEU A 29 -9.08 13.56 5.63
C LEU A 29 -9.99 12.34 5.45
N GLY A 30 -11.30 12.53 5.30
CA GLY A 30 -12.23 11.44 5.06
C GLY A 30 -12.11 10.84 3.66
N PRO A 31 -12.78 9.71 3.42
CA PRO A 31 -12.78 9.01 2.14
C PRO A 31 -13.26 9.89 0.98
N VAL A 32 -12.69 9.70 -0.21
CA VAL A 32 -13.10 10.43 -1.43
C VAL A 32 -14.46 9.95 -1.91
N GLY A 33 -14.78 8.67 -1.72
CA GLY A 33 -16.08 8.11 -2.06
C GLY A 33 -16.30 6.71 -1.49
N ASP A 34 -17.41 6.08 -1.88
CA ASP A 34 -17.80 4.77 -1.34
C ASP A 34 -17.34 3.59 -2.19
N LYS A 35 -16.57 3.84 -3.26
CA LYS A 35 -16.10 2.78 -4.16
C LYS A 35 -15.08 1.91 -3.44
N ALA A 36 -15.46 0.65 -3.23
CA ALA A 36 -14.59 -0.38 -2.69
C ALA A 36 -13.66 -1.00 -3.76
N GLU A 37 -13.74 -0.53 -5.01
CA GLU A 37 -12.88 -0.98 -6.09
C GLU A 37 -11.41 -0.66 -5.78
N THR A 38 -10.57 -1.68 -5.87
CA THR A 38 -9.16 -1.57 -5.56
C THR A 38 -8.40 -1.11 -6.81
N GLN A 39 -7.77 0.05 -6.72
CA GLN A 39 -6.87 0.60 -7.73
C GLN A 39 -5.41 0.46 -7.28
N VAL A 40 -4.51 0.24 -8.24
CA VAL A 40 -3.08 0.17 -8.00
C VAL A 40 -2.49 1.57 -8.17
N PHE A 41 -1.98 2.14 -7.08
CA PHE A 41 -1.20 3.36 -7.10
C PHE A 41 0.29 3.01 -7.18
N VAL A 42 1.00 3.58 -8.15
CA VAL A 42 2.42 3.24 -8.41
C VAL A 42 3.31 4.40 -8.00
N VAL A 43 4.24 4.12 -7.09
CA VAL A 43 5.36 4.99 -6.74
C VAL A 43 6.56 4.58 -7.58
N PRO A 44 7.11 5.48 -8.41
CA PRO A 44 8.28 5.18 -9.25
C PRO A 44 9.53 4.92 -8.40
N GLU A 45 10.52 4.24 -9.00
CA GLU A 45 11.83 3.99 -8.39
C GLU A 45 12.63 5.29 -8.19
N ASP A 46 12.46 6.27 -9.09
CA ASP A 46 13.00 7.62 -8.93
C ASP A 46 12.00 8.53 -8.20
N THR A 47 12.26 8.77 -6.92
CA THR A 47 11.40 9.59 -6.05
C THR A 47 11.81 11.06 -5.99
N LEU A 48 12.95 11.48 -6.57
CA LEU A 48 13.52 12.83 -6.43
C LEU A 48 12.57 13.96 -6.84
N ARG A 49 11.64 13.69 -7.76
CA ARG A 49 10.64 14.65 -8.25
C ARG A 49 9.21 14.16 -8.12
N PHE A 50 8.99 13.04 -7.43
CA PHE A 50 7.67 12.45 -7.33
C PHE A 50 6.89 13.02 -6.13
N ASP A 51 5.83 13.77 -6.43
CA ASP A 51 4.92 14.30 -5.43
C ASP A 51 3.80 13.30 -5.15
N VAL A 52 4.02 12.45 -4.14
CA VAL A 52 3.07 11.39 -3.74
C VAL A 52 1.68 11.98 -3.41
N ALA A 53 1.63 13.11 -2.71
CA ALA A 53 0.37 13.71 -2.29
C ALA A 53 -0.42 14.20 -3.52
N ARG A 54 0.23 14.91 -4.44
CA ARG A 54 -0.43 15.35 -5.68
C ARG A 54 -0.89 14.16 -6.53
N SER A 55 -0.04 13.16 -6.74
CA SER A 55 -0.41 11.98 -7.54
C SER A 55 -1.55 11.15 -6.92
N LEU A 56 -1.63 11.04 -5.60
CA LEU A 56 -2.78 10.42 -4.92
C LEU A 56 -4.07 11.22 -5.12
N SER A 57 -3.97 12.54 -5.10
CA SER A 57 -5.12 13.43 -5.33
C SER A 57 -5.61 13.32 -6.77
N ASP A 58 -4.69 13.34 -7.74
CA ASP A 58 -5.01 13.22 -9.17
C ASP A 58 -5.63 11.85 -9.49
N SER A 59 -5.24 10.81 -8.73
CA SER A 59 -5.81 9.46 -8.83
C SER A 59 -7.15 9.30 -8.10
N GLY A 60 -7.69 10.37 -7.49
CA GLY A 60 -8.96 10.35 -6.76
C GLY A 60 -8.94 9.52 -5.47
N LEU A 61 -7.75 9.30 -4.88
CA LEU A 61 -7.59 8.54 -3.62
C LEU A 61 -7.62 9.44 -2.39
N ILE A 62 -7.25 10.71 -2.54
CA ILE A 62 -7.34 11.72 -1.48
C ILE A 62 -8.05 12.98 -1.99
N LYS A 63 -8.65 13.75 -1.09
CA LYS A 63 -9.34 15.00 -1.43
C LYS A 63 -8.41 16.20 -1.52
N ASN A 64 -7.42 16.26 -0.61
CA ASN A 64 -6.58 17.44 -0.44
C ASN A 64 -5.11 17.02 -0.31
N PRO A 65 -4.25 17.36 -1.29
CA PRO A 65 -2.83 17.00 -1.25
C PRO A 65 -2.09 17.74 -0.14
N GLY A 66 -2.44 19.00 0.17
CA GLY A 66 -1.79 19.77 1.23
C GLY A 66 -2.05 19.21 2.62
N ALA A 67 -3.30 18.82 2.91
CA ALA A 67 -3.65 18.18 4.17
C ALA A 67 -2.96 16.81 4.32
N PHE A 68 -2.85 16.06 3.24
CA PHE A 68 -2.15 14.78 3.23
C PHE A 68 -0.62 14.95 3.39
N GLN A 69 -0.03 15.96 2.76
CA GLN A 69 1.38 16.27 2.95
C GLN A 69 1.68 16.68 4.40
N PHE A 70 0.80 17.47 5.02
CA PHE A 70 0.89 17.78 6.44
C PHE A 70 0.81 16.51 7.29
N LEU A 71 -0.12 15.60 6.96
CA LEU A 71 -0.25 14.31 7.63
C LEU A 71 1.04 13.49 7.52
N LEU A 72 1.63 13.39 6.33
CA LEU A 72 2.91 12.72 6.11
C LEU A 72 4.01 13.33 6.97
N ASN A 73 4.21 14.64 6.88
CA ASN A 73 5.32 15.32 7.54
C ASN A 73 5.26 15.25 9.08
N ASN A 74 4.06 15.17 9.67
CA ASN A 74 3.89 15.18 11.13
C ASN A 74 3.78 13.79 11.75
N PHE A 75 3.20 12.81 11.04
CA PHE A 75 2.88 11.49 11.61
C PHE A 75 3.77 10.37 11.08
N VAL A 76 4.44 10.59 9.96
CA VAL A 76 5.38 9.62 9.39
C VAL A 76 6.77 10.00 9.89
N ALA A 77 7.09 9.58 11.11
CA ALA A 77 8.34 9.88 11.82
C ALA A 77 9.57 9.25 11.12
N GLY A 78 10.00 9.84 10.01
CA GLY A 78 11.18 9.41 9.25
C GLY A 78 11.02 8.09 8.48
N LYS A 79 9.79 7.55 8.35
CA LYS A 79 9.58 6.40 7.46
C LYS A 79 9.53 6.88 6.02
N GLU A 80 10.41 6.33 5.20
CA GLU A 80 10.43 6.59 3.77
C GLU A 80 9.31 5.81 3.07
N ILE A 81 8.63 6.45 2.12
CA ILE A 81 7.66 5.80 1.24
C ILE A 81 8.47 5.04 0.19
N LYS A 82 8.37 3.71 0.21
CA LYS A 82 9.13 2.85 -0.71
C LYS A 82 8.55 2.93 -2.12
N SER A 83 9.41 2.84 -3.12
CA SER A 83 8.98 2.64 -4.50
C SER A 83 8.27 1.30 -4.66
N GLY A 84 7.17 1.28 -5.43
CA GLY A 84 6.39 0.07 -5.64
C GLY A 84 4.93 0.38 -5.94
N GLY A 85 4.10 -0.66 -5.98
CA GLY A 85 2.66 -0.52 -6.14
C GLY A 85 1.92 -0.75 -4.83
N TYR A 86 0.90 0.07 -4.59
CA TYR A 86 0.03 0.00 -3.43
C TYR A 86 -1.41 -0.19 -3.89
N ARG A 87 -2.08 -1.20 -3.34
CA ARG A 87 -3.50 -1.45 -3.58
C ARG A 87 -4.31 -0.58 -2.63
N LEU A 88 -4.96 0.43 -3.21
CA LEU A 88 -5.74 1.44 -2.49
C LEU A 88 -7.17 1.46 -3.03
N ASN A 89 -8.11 2.03 -2.29
CA ASN A 89 -9.48 2.25 -2.77
C ASN A 89 -9.99 3.61 -2.29
N GLN A 90 -11.05 4.12 -2.92
CA GLN A 90 -11.59 5.46 -2.63
C GLN A 90 -12.32 5.54 -1.28
N ARG A 91 -12.69 4.38 -0.72
CA ARG A 91 -13.31 4.22 0.60
C ARG A 91 -12.32 4.35 1.74
N MET A 92 -11.02 4.20 1.48
CA MET A 92 -9.99 4.44 2.48
C MET A 92 -9.93 5.92 2.84
N ASN A 93 -9.83 6.21 4.14
CA ASN A 93 -9.54 7.55 4.61
C ASN A 93 -8.03 7.87 4.46
N ALA A 94 -7.66 9.15 4.60
CA ALA A 94 -6.27 9.58 4.47
C ALA A 94 -5.33 8.89 5.47
N TRP A 95 -5.78 8.56 6.67
CA TRP A 95 -4.98 7.84 7.66
C TRP A 95 -4.68 6.40 7.24
N GLU A 96 -5.67 5.70 6.70
CA GLU A 96 -5.53 4.35 6.16
C GLU A 96 -4.58 4.33 4.97
N ILE A 97 -4.72 5.29 4.05
CA ILE A 97 -3.83 5.46 2.90
C ILE A 97 -2.41 5.72 3.38
N MET A 98 -2.21 6.66 4.30
CA MET A 98 -0.89 6.95 4.90
C MET A 98 -0.26 5.68 5.50
N ASN A 99 -1.00 4.95 6.33
CA ASN A 99 -0.50 3.72 6.96
C ASN A 99 -0.16 2.65 5.92
N LYS A 100 -0.93 2.56 4.83
CA LYS A 100 -0.70 1.61 3.74
C LYS A 100 0.53 1.96 2.93
N ILE A 101 0.71 3.22 2.53
CA ILE A 101 1.86 3.64 1.70
C ILE A 101 3.18 3.71 2.47
N THR A 102 3.14 3.94 3.78
CA THR A 102 4.33 3.92 4.65
C THR A 102 4.72 2.51 5.10
N GLY A 103 3.92 1.50 4.75
CA GLY A 103 4.18 0.09 5.00
C GLY A 103 4.99 -0.59 3.88
N LYS A 104 4.93 -1.94 3.87
CA LYS A 104 5.50 -2.75 2.79
C LYS A 104 4.62 -2.58 1.53
N PRO A 105 5.20 -2.29 0.34
CA PRO A 105 4.43 -2.20 -0.89
C PRO A 105 3.85 -3.57 -1.27
N ASP A 106 2.70 -3.55 -1.96
CA ASP A 106 2.02 -4.77 -2.42
C ASP A 106 2.65 -5.32 -3.71
N LEU A 107 3.32 -4.44 -4.48
CA LEU A 107 4.01 -4.77 -5.72
C LEU A 107 5.41 -4.13 -5.69
N PHE A 108 6.42 -4.86 -6.17
CA PHE A 108 7.81 -4.44 -6.13
C PHE A 108 8.35 -4.17 -7.53
N TRP A 109 9.22 -3.16 -7.65
CA TRP A 109 10.04 -2.97 -8.84
C TRP A 109 11.16 -4.00 -8.87
N VAL A 110 11.30 -4.71 -9.99
CA VAL A 110 12.38 -5.69 -10.18
C VAL A 110 12.99 -5.48 -11.55
N THR A 111 14.24 -5.01 -11.56
CA THR A 111 15.01 -4.86 -12.80
C THR A 111 15.91 -6.08 -13.00
N ILE A 112 15.72 -6.85 -14.08
CA ILE A 112 16.53 -8.04 -14.37
C ILE A 112 17.53 -7.70 -15.48
N SER A 113 18.81 -8.02 -15.25
CA SER A 113 19.85 -7.88 -16.27
C SER A 113 19.72 -8.97 -17.34
N PHE A 114 20.04 -8.63 -18.59
CA PHE A 114 19.85 -9.47 -19.78
C PHE A 114 20.49 -10.88 -19.70
N CYS A 115 21.59 -11.06 -18.97
CA CYS A 115 22.30 -12.35 -18.87
C CYS A 115 22.19 -13.02 -17.49
N ALA A 116 21.17 -12.68 -16.69
CA ALA A 116 21.02 -13.29 -15.37
C ALA A 116 20.63 -14.77 -15.49
N ARG A 117 21.38 -15.65 -14.83
CA ARG A 117 20.96 -17.05 -14.68
C ARG A 117 19.71 -17.13 -13.80
N LYS A 118 18.92 -18.19 -13.99
CA LYS A 118 17.67 -18.41 -13.25
C LYS A 118 17.89 -18.33 -11.73
N GLU A 119 19.00 -18.89 -11.25
CA GLU A 119 19.36 -18.93 -9.85
C GLU A 119 19.64 -17.52 -9.30
N GLN A 120 20.33 -16.68 -10.09
CA GLN A 120 20.62 -15.29 -9.73
C GLN A 120 19.34 -14.43 -9.75
N ILE A 121 18.41 -14.71 -10.66
CA ILE A 121 17.07 -14.09 -10.63
C ILE A 121 16.35 -14.51 -9.35
N GLY A 122 16.45 -15.78 -8.96
CA GLY A 122 15.90 -16.31 -7.71
C GLY A 122 16.46 -15.59 -6.48
N GLU A 123 17.79 -15.46 -6.39
CA GLU A 123 18.46 -14.72 -5.30
C GLU A 123 17.98 -13.27 -5.23
N LYS A 124 17.85 -12.60 -6.38
CA LYS A 124 17.34 -11.22 -6.44
C LYS A 124 15.89 -11.11 -5.99
N LEU A 125 15.03 -12.04 -6.44
CA LEU A 125 13.63 -12.08 -6.02
C LEU A 125 13.50 -12.39 -4.53
N ALA A 126 14.30 -13.34 -4.02
CA ALA A 126 14.30 -13.72 -2.62
C ALA A 126 14.68 -12.52 -1.73
N SER A 127 15.71 -11.77 -2.12
CA SER A 127 16.12 -10.56 -1.42
C SER A 127 15.04 -9.47 -1.39
N ILE A 128 14.33 -9.25 -2.50
CA ILE A 128 13.31 -8.18 -2.62
C ILE A 128 12.01 -8.57 -1.91
N LEU A 129 11.57 -9.81 -2.08
CA LEU A 129 10.28 -10.29 -1.57
C LEU A 129 10.37 -10.76 -0.11
N GLY A 130 11.58 -11.11 0.35
CA GLY A 130 11.84 -11.69 1.66
C GLY A 130 11.55 -13.18 1.69
N TRP A 131 11.91 -13.91 0.63
CA TRP A 131 11.73 -15.36 0.58
C TRP A 131 12.68 -16.10 1.52
N SER A 132 12.24 -17.25 2.00
CA SER A 132 13.04 -18.22 2.71
C SER A 132 13.91 -19.07 1.77
N ASP A 133 14.91 -19.75 2.33
CA ASP A 133 15.80 -20.63 1.57
C ASP A 133 15.03 -21.74 0.84
N SER A 134 13.93 -22.24 1.41
CA SER A 134 13.10 -23.27 0.80
C SER A 134 12.32 -22.76 -0.42
N GLU A 135 11.85 -21.51 -0.39
CA GLU A 135 11.20 -20.85 -1.53
C GLU A 135 12.21 -20.60 -2.66
N LEU A 136 13.44 -20.19 -2.31
CA LEU A 136 14.53 -20.03 -3.28
C LEU A 136 14.93 -21.37 -3.91
N GLU A 137 15.07 -22.42 -3.09
CA GLU A 137 15.35 -23.77 -3.59
C GLU A 137 14.22 -24.29 -4.49
N GLY A 138 12.97 -24.06 -4.10
CA GLY A 138 11.79 -24.37 -4.91
C GLY A 138 11.83 -23.66 -6.27
N TRP A 139 12.18 -22.37 -6.28
CA TRP A 139 12.39 -21.62 -7.52
C TRP A 139 13.46 -22.27 -8.40
N ASN A 140 14.63 -22.56 -7.84
CA ASN A 140 15.76 -23.14 -8.57
C ASN A 140 15.41 -24.51 -9.18
N THR A 141 14.70 -25.35 -8.42
CA THR A 141 14.39 -26.74 -8.78
C THR A 141 13.11 -26.94 -9.60
N LEU A 142 12.30 -25.89 -9.83
CA LEU A 142 10.97 -26.00 -10.47
C LEU A 142 10.96 -26.72 -11.85
N TYR A 143 12.09 -26.78 -12.55
CA TYR A 143 12.23 -27.50 -13.82
C TYR A 143 13.06 -28.80 -13.74
N SER A 144 13.75 -29.08 -12.64
CA SER A 144 14.53 -30.32 -12.50
C SER A 144 13.65 -31.55 -12.22
N VAL A 145 12.42 -31.34 -11.72
CA VAL A 145 11.47 -32.41 -11.36
C VAL A 145 10.38 -32.61 -12.43
N ALA A 146 10.07 -31.60 -13.24
CA ALA A 146 9.08 -31.71 -14.32
C ALA A 146 9.51 -32.67 -15.45
N GLY A 147 10.81 -32.95 -15.59
CA GLY A 147 11.32 -34.00 -16.47
C GLY A 147 11.17 -35.43 -15.93
N ARG A 148 10.62 -35.63 -14.72
CA ARG A 148 10.54 -36.95 -14.05
C ARG A 148 9.15 -37.37 -13.55
N ARG A 149 8.10 -36.58 -13.80
CA ARG A 149 6.72 -37.04 -13.59
C ARG A 149 5.98 -37.15 -14.93
N ASN A 150 6.12 -38.32 -15.55
CA ASN A 150 5.05 -39.06 -16.23
C ASN A 150 3.97 -38.26 -16.98
N SER A 151 4.32 -37.20 -17.69
CA SER A 151 3.36 -36.47 -18.53
C SER A 151 2.93 -37.27 -19.77
N CYS A 152 3.45 -38.48 -19.97
CA CYS A 152 2.99 -39.43 -20.99
C CYS A 152 2.01 -40.50 -20.49
N ALA A 153 1.71 -40.60 -19.19
CA ALA A 153 0.81 -41.65 -18.70
C ALA A 153 -0.66 -41.41 -19.05
N ASN A 154 -1.06 -40.16 -19.36
CA ASN A 154 -2.47 -39.81 -19.58
C ASN A 154 -2.82 -39.38 -21.02
N CYS A 155 -1.87 -39.38 -21.95
CA CYS A 155 -2.14 -39.03 -23.37
C CYS A 155 -2.61 -40.21 -24.23
N ARG A 156 -2.69 -41.44 -23.68
CA ARG A 156 -3.15 -42.62 -24.43
C ARG A 156 -4.67 -42.81 -24.44
N ALA A 157 -5.44 -41.92 -23.80
CA ALA A 157 -6.90 -42.03 -23.70
C ALA A 157 -7.69 -41.17 -24.73
N LEU A 158 -7.00 -40.41 -25.61
CA LEU A 158 -7.65 -39.49 -26.55
C LEU A 158 -7.55 -39.91 -28.03
N HIS A 159 -7.10 -41.14 -28.30
CA HIS A 159 -7.10 -41.73 -29.65
C HIS A 159 -7.67 -43.15 -29.64
N ARG A 160 -8.90 -43.31 -29.17
CA ARG A 160 -9.73 -44.46 -29.55
C ARG A 160 -11.19 -44.04 -29.65
#